data_AF-M7TG14-F1
#
_entry.id   AF-M7TG14-F1
#
_cell.length_a   1.000
_cell.length_b   1.000
_cell.length_c   1.000
_cell.angle_alpha   90.00
_cell.angle_beta   90.00
_cell.angle_gamma   90.00
#
_symmetry.space_group_name_H-M   'P 1'
#
loop_
_entity.id
_entity.type
_entity.pdbx_description
1 polymer ?
#
loop_
_entity_poly.entity_id
_entity_poly.type
_entity_poly.pdbx_seq_one_letter_code
_entity_poly.pdbx_strand_id
1 'polypeptide(L)'
;MSSFTQKSIAAVLALAATTSAHMIMATPTPFSKDTLDNSPLTGAASYPCKLGSASPETYYKRDGIVTTMAVGETQTLSFEGSAVHGGGSCQLAVTKDLAPSASTSWQVILSIEGGCPTKDGGSDVSDYSFEIPDSVAAGDYTFAWTWISKLAGQPEYYMNCAPITVTGGSSAKRSANESMELFPRDELPELFVANINGINDCKTTPSTDPEYPNPGSNVQKPNAKASYSQVKGTNCVPKGATDGGSSGGDAGSGSGDGSGSGDSTAAPSPTTTAAAAPTTTQAADPSTLVTVPILTTSAAADPTTTEAAPPATSTAAGSGSGSGSGSGSAMSGTCTDEGSFNCDGTSYQQCASGAWTAMQALPGGTSCTQGISANLWARDTTKISRRSNRRRI
;
A
#
# COMPACT_ATOMS: atom_id res chain seq x y z
N MET A 1 43.59 15.21 -53.77
CA MET A 1 42.14 15.07 -53.52
C MET A 1 41.85 13.59 -53.41
N SER A 2 41.48 13.10 -52.23
CA SER A 2 40.64 11.91 -52.02
C SER A 2 40.37 11.79 -50.52
N SER A 3 39.10 11.95 -50.18
CA SER A 3 38.58 12.17 -48.83
C SER A 3 38.50 10.87 -48.02
N PHE A 4 38.96 10.92 -46.77
CA PHE A 4 38.51 10.02 -45.72
C PHE A 4 37.14 10.49 -45.24
N THR A 5 36.12 9.62 -45.27
CA THR A 5 34.84 9.88 -44.58
C THR A 5 34.52 8.67 -43.71
N GLN A 6 34.99 8.70 -42.46
CA GLN A 6 34.65 7.71 -41.45
C GLN A 6 33.40 8.23 -40.72
N LYS A 7 32.25 7.60 -40.98
CA LYS A 7 31.00 7.91 -40.29
C LYS A 7 31.04 7.27 -38.90
N SER A 8 31.32 8.07 -37.87
CA SER A 8 31.12 7.67 -36.48
C SER A 8 29.64 7.70 -36.16
N ILE A 9 29.01 6.53 -36.00
CA ILE A 9 27.67 6.40 -35.41
C ILE A 9 27.87 6.34 -33.89
N ALA A 10 27.55 7.43 -33.20
CA ALA A 10 27.49 7.45 -31.74
C ALA A 10 26.14 6.85 -31.30
N ALA A 11 26.15 5.63 -30.78
CA ALA A 11 25.00 5.03 -30.12
C ALA A 11 24.91 5.59 -28.70
N VAL A 12 23.92 6.45 -28.45
CA VAL A 12 23.57 6.90 -27.10
C VAL A 12 22.71 5.80 -26.47
N LEU A 13 23.32 4.94 -25.65
CA LEU A 13 22.56 4.08 -24.73
C LEU A 13 21.97 4.98 -23.64
N ALA A 14 20.67 5.24 -23.72
CA ALA A 14 19.92 5.79 -22.61
C ALA A 14 19.82 4.71 -21.52
N LEU A 15 20.72 4.76 -20.53
CA LEU A 15 20.53 4.03 -19.27
C LEU A 15 19.33 4.65 -18.57
N ALA A 16 18.16 4.03 -18.72
CA ALA A 16 17.02 4.29 -17.85
C ALA A 16 17.37 3.74 -16.46
N ALA A 17 18.00 4.57 -15.62
CA ALA A 17 18.11 4.29 -14.20
C ALA A 17 16.69 4.32 -13.63
N THR A 18 16.09 3.15 -13.41
CA THR A 18 14.88 3.00 -12.62
C THR A 18 15.25 3.20 -11.15
N THR A 19 15.56 4.42 -10.74
CA THR A 19 15.61 4.74 -9.32
C THR A 19 14.17 4.67 -8.82
N SER A 20 13.85 3.63 -8.04
CA SER A 20 12.57 3.55 -7.32
C SER A 20 12.57 4.67 -6.28
N ALA A 21 12.03 5.81 -6.66
CA ALA A 21 12.02 7.01 -5.86
C ALA A 21 10.68 7.05 -5.12
N HIS A 22 10.70 6.71 -3.84
CA HIS A 22 9.50 6.53 -3.02
C HIS A 22 9.79 6.78 -1.54
N MET A 23 8.76 6.79 -0.69
CA MET A 23 8.85 7.21 0.72
C MET A 23 8.58 6.05 1.69
N ILE A 24 9.25 6.09 2.84
CA ILE A 24 9.00 5.28 4.03
C ILE A 24 8.77 6.18 5.25
N MET A 25 7.99 5.68 6.20
CA MET A 25 7.84 6.30 7.52
C MET A 25 9.14 6.19 8.31
N ALA A 26 9.59 7.32 8.84
CA ALA A 26 10.77 7.41 9.71
C ALA A 26 10.38 7.48 11.19
N THR A 27 9.34 8.28 11.52
CA THR A 27 8.77 8.39 12.87
C THR A 27 7.26 8.21 12.79
N PRO A 28 6.63 7.34 13.62
CA PRO A 28 7.27 6.39 14.53
C PRO A 28 8.17 5.37 13.80
N THR A 29 9.15 4.81 14.51
CA THR A 29 10.10 3.83 13.95
C THR A 29 9.34 2.60 13.44
N PRO A 30 9.39 2.27 12.14
CA PRO A 30 8.64 1.16 11.60
C PRO A 30 9.22 -0.20 12.01
N PHE A 31 8.38 -1.22 11.98
CA PHE A 31 8.84 -2.61 12.01
C PHE A 31 9.84 -2.86 10.89
N SER A 32 10.84 -3.69 11.18
CA SER A 32 11.85 -4.09 10.19
C SER A 32 12.52 -2.91 9.47
N LYS A 33 12.72 -1.75 10.14
CA LYS A 33 13.31 -0.53 9.55
C LYS A 33 14.54 -0.80 8.68
N ASP A 34 15.43 -1.70 9.11
CA ASP A 34 16.68 -2.02 8.39
C ASP A 34 16.46 -2.77 7.06
N THR A 35 15.32 -3.43 6.88
CA THR A 35 14.99 -4.23 5.69
C THR A 35 13.75 -3.73 4.96
N LEU A 36 13.13 -2.65 5.44
CA LEU A 36 11.93 -2.08 4.86
C LEU A 36 12.29 -1.33 3.57
N ASP A 37 11.72 -1.75 2.45
CA ASP A 37 11.87 -1.03 1.19
C ASP A 37 10.84 0.10 1.04
N ASN A 38 11.11 1.04 0.14
CA ASN A 38 10.25 2.19 -0.11
C ASN A 38 9.18 1.97 -1.19
N SER A 39 9.09 0.78 -1.78
CA SER A 39 8.12 0.50 -2.86
C SER A 39 6.68 0.48 -2.34
N PRO A 40 5.67 0.70 -3.20
CA PRO A 40 4.28 0.50 -2.82
C PRO A 40 3.98 -0.98 -2.55
N LEU A 41 2.79 -1.25 -2.00
CA LEU A 41 2.27 -2.62 -1.89
C LEU A 41 2.02 -3.21 -3.28
N THR A 42 2.49 -4.43 -3.50
CA THR A 42 2.44 -5.11 -4.81
C THR A 42 1.25 -6.07 -4.96
N GLY A 43 0.45 -6.23 -3.90
CA GLY A 43 -0.75 -7.07 -3.90
C GLY A 43 -1.09 -7.58 -2.50
N ALA A 44 -2.11 -8.44 -2.42
CA ALA A 44 -2.65 -8.95 -1.16
C ALA A 44 -1.61 -9.64 -0.25
N ALA A 45 -0.55 -10.25 -0.79
CA ALA A 45 0.51 -10.89 0.01
C ALA A 45 1.39 -9.89 0.77
N SER A 46 1.53 -8.66 0.26
CA SER A 46 2.26 -7.58 0.93
C SER A 46 1.39 -6.76 1.88
N TYR A 47 0.07 -6.94 1.82
CA TYR A 47 -0.88 -6.25 2.69
C TYR A 47 -1.27 -7.12 3.90
N PRO A 48 -1.31 -6.55 5.13
CA PRO A 48 -0.87 -5.21 5.50
C PRO A 48 0.64 -5.16 5.81
N CYS A 49 1.14 -3.95 6.05
CA CYS A 49 2.45 -3.72 6.68
C CYS A 49 3.69 -4.22 5.94
N LYS A 50 3.63 -4.63 4.66
CA LYS A 50 4.79 -5.14 3.89
C LYS A 50 5.44 -6.40 4.46
N LEU A 51 4.66 -7.29 5.09
CA LEU A 51 5.17 -8.58 5.58
C LEU A 51 5.72 -9.45 4.45
N GLY A 52 4.97 -9.59 3.35
CA GLY A 52 5.36 -10.41 2.21
C GLY A 52 5.60 -11.87 2.61
N SER A 53 6.81 -12.37 2.37
CA SER A 53 7.24 -13.74 2.73
C SER A 53 7.98 -13.83 4.06
N ALA A 54 8.15 -12.72 4.79
CA ALA A 54 8.83 -12.71 6.07
C ALA A 54 8.01 -13.45 7.14
N SER A 55 8.69 -14.02 8.14
CA SER A 55 8.01 -14.62 9.29
C SER A 55 7.42 -13.51 10.17
N PRO A 56 6.11 -13.58 10.53
CA PRO A 56 5.49 -12.62 11.44
C PRO A 56 6.23 -12.44 12.76
N GLU A 57 6.77 -13.53 13.32
CA GLU A 57 7.48 -13.55 14.61
C GLU A 57 8.73 -12.68 14.60
N THR A 58 9.43 -12.64 13.46
CA THR A 58 10.65 -11.83 13.29
C THR A 58 10.34 -10.43 12.78
N TYR A 59 9.30 -10.29 11.97
CA TYR A 59 8.92 -9.02 11.35
C TYR A 59 8.33 -8.04 12.38
N TYR A 60 7.38 -8.52 13.19
CA TYR A 60 6.68 -7.72 14.18
C TYR A 60 7.40 -7.63 15.54
N LYS A 61 8.73 -7.73 15.53
CA LYS A 61 9.52 -7.55 16.76
C LYS A 61 9.40 -6.12 17.26
N ARG A 62 9.13 -5.98 18.56
CA ARG A 62 8.91 -4.69 19.24
C ARG A 62 10.16 -4.16 19.91
N ASP A 63 11.05 -5.05 20.36
CA ASP A 63 12.19 -4.72 21.22
C ASP A 63 13.08 -3.63 20.60
N GLY A 64 13.32 -2.56 21.35
CA GLY A 64 14.22 -1.48 20.97
C GLY A 64 13.65 -0.45 19.97
N ILE A 65 12.42 -0.62 19.46
CA ILE A 65 11.82 0.29 18.48
C ILE A 65 10.44 0.85 18.85
N VAL A 66 9.87 0.43 19.99
CA VAL A 66 8.54 0.91 20.44
C VAL A 66 8.55 2.42 20.67
N THR A 67 7.61 3.13 20.02
CA THR A 67 7.36 4.55 20.31
C THR A 67 6.25 4.69 21.35
N THR A 68 6.52 5.37 22.46
CA THR A 68 5.50 5.67 23.49
C THR A 68 4.80 6.97 23.12
N MET A 69 3.47 6.97 23.10
CA MET A 69 2.64 8.13 22.73
C MET A 69 1.61 8.36 23.82
N ALA A 70 1.56 9.54 24.42
CA ALA A 70 0.49 9.87 25.36
C ALA A 70 -0.75 10.38 24.61
N VAL A 71 -1.93 9.99 25.10
CA VAL A 71 -3.22 10.54 24.67
C VAL A 71 -3.21 12.06 24.82
N GLY A 72 -3.64 12.77 23.76
CA GLY A 72 -3.68 14.23 23.70
C GLY A 72 -2.32 14.94 23.62
N GLU A 73 -1.20 14.19 23.63
CA GLU A 73 0.12 14.78 23.41
C GLU A 73 0.43 14.83 21.91
N THR A 74 0.95 15.97 21.45
CA THR A 74 1.39 16.15 20.07
C THR A 74 2.54 15.21 19.72
N GLN A 75 2.28 14.30 18.80
CA GLN A 75 3.20 13.36 18.19
C GLN A 75 3.71 13.87 16.84
N THR A 76 4.84 13.33 16.38
CA THR A 76 5.44 13.65 15.08
C THR A 76 5.36 12.44 14.14
N LEU A 77 4.91 12.69 12.92
CA LEU A 77 5.03 11.80 11.77
C LEU A 77 6.07 12.39 10.82
N SER A 78 7.10 11.61 10.49
CA SER A 78 8.15 12.01 9.54
C SER A 78 8.50 10.88 8.58
N PHE A 79 9.20 11.22 7.50
CA PHE A 79 9.50 10.28 6.41
C PHE A 79 10.94 10.36 5.95
N GLU A 80 11.42 9.25 5.41
CA GLU A 80 12.68 9.13 4.67
C GLU A 80 12.35 8.65 3.25
N GLY A 81 13.08 9.10 2.23
CA GLY A 81 12.81 8.70 0.86
C GLY A 81 13.32 9.70 -0.17
N SER A 82 12.97 9.48 -1.43
CA SER A 82 13.55 10.23 -2.56
C SER A 82 12.54 10.82 -3.53
N ALA A 83 11.24 10.48 -3.45
CA ALA A 83 10.20 11.22 -4.16
C ALA A 83 8.85 11.22 -3.43
N VAL A 84 8.31 12.43 -3.29
CA VAL A 84 7.02 12.70 -2.65
C VAL A 84 5.82 12.62 -3.62
N HIS A 85 6.05 12.30 -4.89
CA HIS A 85 5.03 12.19 -5.95
C HIS A 85 4.00 13.34 -6.01
N GLY A 86 4.42 14.57 -5.74
CA GLY A 86 3.54 15.75 -5.70
C GLY A 86 2.47 15.69 -4.60
N GLY A 87 2.68 14.86 -3.58
CA GLY A 87 1.75 14.62 -2.48
C GLY A 87 0.78 13.47 -2.76
N GLY A 88 -0.49 13.72 -2.48
CA GLY A 88 -1.52 12.70 -2.30
C GLY A 88 -2.16 12.81 -0.93
N SER A 89 -2.82 11.73 -0.50
CA SER A 89 -3.54 11.64 0.77
C SER A 89 -3.02 10.48 1.61
N CYS A 90 -3.06 10.65 2.94
CA CYS A 90 -2.62 9.66 3.92
C CYS A 90 -3.69 9.40 4.99
N GLN A 91 -3.67 8.20 5.59
CA GLN A 91 -4.33 7.95 6.87
C GLN A 91 -3.34 7.42 7.89
N LEU A 92 -3.56 7.79 9.14
CA LEU A 92 -2.92 7.20 10.31
C LEU A 92 -3.97 6.36 11.03
N ALA A 93 -3.65 5.11 11.33
CA ALA A 93 -4.57 4.20 11.99
C ALA A 93 -3.87 3.33 13.04
N VAL A 94 -4.64 2.81 13.98
CA VAL A 94 -4.16 1.91 15.04
C VAL A 94 -4.99 0.63 15.10
N THR A 95 -4.37 -0.44 15.59
CA THR A 95 -5.04 -1.71 15.87
C THR A 95 -4.37 -2.41 17.07
N LYS A 96 -5.14 -3.20 17.82
CA LYS A 96 -4.61 -4.05 18.90
C LYS A 96 -3.97 -5.34 18.39
N ASP A 97 -4.12 -5.65 17.10
CA ASP A 97 -3.40 -6.74 16.48
C ASP A 97 -1.91 -6.40 16.41
N LEU A 98 -1.11 -7.03 17.28
CA LEU A 98 0.34 -6.80 17.34
C LEU A 98 1.10 -7.46 16.18
N ALA A 99 0.43 -8.35 15.44
CA ALA A 99 0.90 -8.92 14.20
C ALA A 99 -0.24 -8.92 13.17
N PRO A 100 -0.51 -7.76 12.51
CA PRO A 100 -1.64 -7.62 11.61
C PRO A 100 -1.67 -8.61 10.44
N SER A 101 -2.88 -8.95 10.02
CA SER A 101 -3.20 -9.81 8.88
C SER A 101 -4.11 -9.08 7.89
N ALA A 102 -4.38 -9.69 6.72
CA ALA A 102 -5.24 -9.07 5.70
C ALA A 102 -6.68 -8.75 6.17
N SER A 103 -7.14 -9.40 7.25
CA SER A 103 -8.45 -9.15 7.86
C SER A 103 -8.38 -8.33 9.15
N THR A 104 -7.21 -7.81 9.52
CA THR A 104 -7.09 -6.91 10.66
C THR A 104 -7.93 -5.67 10.41
N SER A 105 -8.76 -5.36 11.39
CA SER A 105 -9.51 -4.11 11.48
C SER A 105 -8.63 -3.05 12.12
N TRP A 106 -8.73 -1.85 11.58
CA TRP A 106 -7.96 -0.68 11.93
C TRP A 106 -8.91 0.45 12.32
N GLN A 107 -8.37 1.39 13.08
CA GLN A 107 -9.09 2.56 13.54
C GLN A 107 -8.35 3.81 13.10
N VAL A 108 -8.93 4.55 12.17
CA VAL A 108 -8.32 5.79 11.67
C VAL A 108 -8.37 6.87 12.76
N ILE A 109 -7.22 7.40 13.11
CA ILE A 109 -7.06 8.48 14.10
C ILE A 109 -6.79 9.85 13.45
N LEU A 110 -6.34 9.87 12.19
CA LEU A 110 -6.14 11.07 11.40
C LEU A 110 -6.21 10.75 9.91
N SER A 111 -6.96 11.55 9.15
CA SER A 111 -6.88 11.62 7.69
C SER A 111 -6.19 12.91 7.25
N ILE A 112 -5.23 12.81 6.34
CA ILE A 112 -4.54 13.94 5.72
C ILE A 112 -4.91 13.93 4.23
N GLU A 113 -5.84 14.78 3.83
CA GLU A 113 -6.38 14.82 2.47
C GLU A 113 -5.72 15.93 1.66
N GLY A 114 -4.86 15.52 0.71
CA GLY A 114 -4.10 16.42 -0.12
C GLY A 114 -2.92 17.06 0.61
N GLY A 115 -1.73 16.85 0.06
CA GLY A 115 -0.50 17.38 0.62
C GLY A 115 0.11 16.48 1.69
N CYS A 116 0.06 15.16 1.50
CA CYS A 116 0.89 14.19 2.20
C CYS A 116 1.72 13.40 1.18
N PRO A 117 3.06 13.26 1.34
CA PRO A 117 3.93 13.69 2.45
C PRO A 117 4.57 15.08 2.24
N THR A 118 3.98 15.93 1.41
CA THR A 118 4.45 17.30 1.16
C THR A 118 3.30 18.30 1.30
N LYS A 119 3.36 19.19 2.30
CA LYS A 119 2.22 20.07 2.66
C LYS A 119 1.85 21.07 1.55
N ASP A 120 2.80 21.47 0.72
CA ASP A 120 2.58 22.44 -0.37
C ASP A 120 2.39 21.77 -1.73
N GLY A 121 2.50 20.43 -1.81
CA GLY A 121 2.45 19.68 -3.06
C GLY A 121 3.72 19.78 -3.90
N GLY A 122 4.81 20.31 -3.32
CA GLY A 122 6.10 20.48 -3.96
C GLY A 122 6.93 19.19 -4.02
N SER A 123 8.24 19.34 -3.96
CA SER A 123 9.19 18.21 -3.95
C SER A 123 9.77 17.92 -2.57
N ASP A 124 9.63 18.86 -1.64
CA ASP A 124 10.18 18.74 -0.29
C ASP A 124 9.23 17.96 0.62
N VAL A 125 9.80 17.03 1.38
CA VAL A 125 9.10 16.28 2.41
C VAL A 125 8.73 17.18 3.58
N SER A 126 7.57 16.97 4.17
CA SER A 126 7.10 17.66 5.37
C SER A 126 6.92 16.69 6.53
N ASP A 127 7.18 17.16 7.74
CA ASP A 127 6.75 16.48 8.97
C ASP A 127 5.32 16.89 9.33
N TYR A 128 4.57 16.00 9.98
CA TYR A 128 3.19 16.23 10.40
C TYR A 128 3.06 16.06 11.91
N SER A 129 2.22 16.89 12.51
CA SER A 129 1.81 16.75 13.90
C SER A 129 0.46 16.04 13.95
N PHE A 130 0.34 15.08 14.86
CA PHE A 130 -0.90 14.36 15.14
C PHE A 130 -1.01 14.07 16.63
N GLU A 131 -2.17 13.63 17.09
CA GLU A 131 -2.40 13.25 18.48
C GLU A 131 -3.10 11.90 18.53
N ILE A 132 -2.89 11.14 19.60
CA ILE A 132 -3.72 9.98 19.91
C ILE A 132 -5.00 10.51 20.59
N PRO A 133 -6.20 10.29 20.01
CA PRO A 133 -7.43 10.84 20.56
C PRO A 133 -7.82 10.16 21.88
N ASP A 134 -8.56 10.87 22.73
CA ASP A 134 -9.05 10.39 24.04
C ASP A 134 -9.87 9.10 23.96
N SER A 135 -10.45 8.82 22.78
CA SER A 135 -11.21 7.62 22.51
C SER A 135 -10.33 6.37 22.49
N VAL A 136 -9.03 6.47 22.22
CA VAL A 136 -8.07 5.34 22.21
C VAL A 136 -7.58 5.05 23.63
N ALA A 137 -7.82 3.82 24.10
CA ALA A 137 -7.41 3.40 25.42
C ALA A 137 -5.89 3.15 25.50
N ALA A 138 -5.30 3.32 26.68
CA ALA A 138 -3.92 2.92 26.94
C ALA A 138 -3.67 1.43 26.60
N GLY A 139 -2.46 1.14 26.12
CA GLY A 139 -2.03 -0.22 25.77
C GLY A 139 -1.08 -0.27 24.59
N ASP A 140 -0.70 -1.49 24.21
CA ASP A 140 0.12 -1.74 23.03
C ASP A 140 -0.73 -1.82 21.76
N TYR A 141 -0.23 -1.18 20.70
CA TYR A 141 -0.87 -1.16 19.39
C TYR A 141 0.18 -1.38 18.28
N THR A 142 -0.34 -1.74 17.12
CA THR A 142 0.32 -1.47 15.83
C THR A 142 -0.25 -0.18 15.26
N PHE A 143 0.62 0.77 14.94
CA PHE A 143 0.32 1.98 14.18
C PHE A 143 0.55 1.73 12.69
N ALA A 144 -0.28 2.30 11.82
CA ALA A 144 -0.10 2.28 10.38
C ALA A 144 -0.12 3.70 9.82
N TRP A 145 0.88 4.03 9.02
CA TRP A 145 0.82 5.11 8.04
C TRP A 145 0.47 4.50 6.67
N THR A 146 -0.52 5.08 6.01
CA THR A 146 -0.86 4.75 4.62
C THR A 146 -0.75 5.99 3.75
N TRP A 147 -0.41 5.80 2.48
CA TRP A 147 -0.33 6.89 1.52
C TRP A 147 -0.77 6.43 0.13
N ILE A 148 -1.56 7.27 -0.53
CA ILE A 148 -1.93 7.11 -1.93
C ILE A 148 -1.33 8.28 -2.68
N SER A 149 -0.26 8.00 -3.42
CA SER A 149 0.53 8.99 -4.14
C SER A 149 -0.23 9.60 -5.31
N LYS A 150 -0.06 10.91 -5.52
CA LYS A 150 -0.72 11.65 -6.61
C LYS A 150 -0.10 11.38 -7.98
N LEU A 151 1.21 11.53 -8.13
CA LEU A 151 1.93 11.55 -9.42
C LEU A 151 2.89 10.36 -9.60
N ALA A 152 2.41 9.13 -9.42
CA ALA A 152 3.20 7.92 -9.67
C ALA A 152 2.96 7.29 -11.07
N GLY A 153 2.10 7.89 -11.89
CA GLY A 153 1.72 7.37 -13.21
C GLY A 153 0.67 6.25 -13.16
N GLN A 154 0.64 5.44 -12.10
CA GLN A 154 -0.47 4.55 -11.74
C GLN A 154 -0.89 4.77 -10.29
N PRO A 155 -2.14 4.42 -9.90
CA PRO A 155 -2.55 4.47 -8.50
C PRO A 155 -1.76 3.48 -7.66
N GLU A 156 -1.03 3.98 -6.67
CA GLU A 156 -0.24 3.18 -5.74
C GLU A 156 -0.85 3.25 -4.33
N TYR A 157 -0.49 2.29 -3.48
CA TYR A 157 -0.86 2.28 -2.08
C TYR A 157 0.36 1.90 -1.23
N TYR A 158 0.80 2.80 -0.37
CA TYR A 158 1.89 2.62 0.57
C TYR A 158 1.34 2.29 1.94
N MET A 159 2.08 1.45 2.68
CA MET A 159 1.77 1.17 4.06
C MET A 159 3.04 0.82 4.82
N ASN A 160 3.32 1.54 5.90
CA ASN A 160 4.32 1.14 6.89
C ASN A 160 3.66 1.04 8.26
N CYS A 161 4.11 0.07 9.05
CA CYS A 161 3.58 -0.17 10.38
C CYS A 161 4.66 -0.04 11.44
N ALA A 162 4.30 0.46 12.62
CA ALA A 162 5.21 0.65 13.74
C ALA A 162 4.60 0.12 15.04
N PRO A 163 5.41 -0.43 15.97
CA PRO A 163 4.96 -0.72 17.31
C PRO A 163 4.86 0.56 18.13
N ILE A 164 3.69 0.79 18.72
CA ILE A 164 3.49 1.89 19.66
C ILE A 164 2.96 1.38 21.00
N THR A 165 3.17 2.18 22.04
CA THR A 165 2.51 2.03 23.34
C THR A 165 1.79 3.33 23.64
N VAL A 166 0.46 3.27 23.72
CA VAL A 166 -0.38 4.40 24.11
C VAL A 166 -0.43 4.49 25.63
N THR A 167 -0.13 5.67 26.16
CA THR A 167 -0.21 5.99 27.59
C THR A 167 -1.17 7.15 27.83
N GLY A 168 -1.63 7.34 29.07
CA GLY A 168 -2.73 8.25 29.31
C GLY A 168 -4.03 7.77 28.64
N GLY A 169 -5.13 8.49 28.86
CA GLY A 169 -6.46 8.09 28.43
C GLY A 169 -7.30 7.52 29.57
N SER A 170 -8.61 7.77 29.50
CA SER A 170 -9.54 7.36 30.56
C SER A 170 -9.77 5.85 30.55
N SER A 171 -8.96 5.12 31.32
CA SER A 171 -9.25 3.74 31.74
C SER A 171 -10.58 3.62 32.51
N ALA A 172 -11.13 4.74 32.98
CA ALA A 172 -12.31 4.82 33.83
C ALA A 172 -13.67 4.52 33.15
N LYS A 173 -13.72 4.23 31.84
CA LYS A 173 -15.01 3.96 31.15
C LYS A 173 -15.18 2.59 30.50
N ARG A 174 -14.17 1.70 30.40
CA ARG A 174 -14.39 0.40 29.70
C ARG A 174 -13.65 -0.79 30.32
N SER A 175 -14.39 -1.91 30.34
CA SER A 175 -14.04 -3.22 30.87
C SER A 175 -12.87 -3.87 30.11
N ALA A 176 -12.06 -4.67 30.81
CA ALA A 176 -10.88 -5.37 30.31
C ALA A 176 -11.18 -6.57 29.36
N ASN A 177 -12.38 -6.63 28.78
CA ASN A 177 -12.84 -7.74 27.97
C ASN A 177 -13.67 -7.25 26.76
N GLU A 178 -13.06 -6.42 25.91
CA GLU A 178 -13.66 -6.05 24.62
C GLU A 178 -12.62 -6.37 23.54
N SER A 179 -12.81 -7.51 22.88
CA SER A 179 -12.16 -7.88 21.63
C SER A 179 -12.63 -6.94 20.53
N MET A 180 -12.05 -5.74 20.39
CA MET A 180 -12.45 -4.76 19.37
C MET A 180 -13.97 -4.52 19.31
N GLU A 181 -14.71 -4.80 20.38
CA GLU A 181 -16.14 -4.56 20.42
C GLU A 181 -16.30 -3.05 20.65
N LEU A 182 -16.47 -2.38 19.51
CA LEU A 182 -17.19 -1.13 19.38
C LEU A 182 -16.59 0.04 20.18
N PHE A 183 -15.40 0.47 19.76
CA PHE A 183 -15.28 1.91 19.58
C PHE A 183 -16.39 2.33 18.60
N PRO A 184 -17.15 3.41 18.84
CA PRO A 184 -18.10 3.88 17.86
C PRO A 184 -17.33 4.11 16.55
N ARG A 185 -17.63 3.31 15.51
CA ARG A 185 -17.03 3.47 14.18
C ARG A 185 -17.34 4.85 13.58
N ASP A 186 -18.31 5.54 14.16
CA ASP A 186 -18.66 6.93 13.87
C ASP A 186 -17.53 7.92 14.21
N GLU A 187 -16.65 7.58 15.17
CA GLU A 187 -15.58 8.48 15.62
C GLU A 187 -14.20 8.08 15.08
N LEU A 188 -13.92 6.76 15.05
CA LEU A 188 -12.70 6.19 14.47
C LEU A 188 -13.10 5.18 13.38
N PRO A 189 -13.25 5.62 12.11
CA PRO A 189 -13.71 4.74 11.04
C PRO A 189 -12.66 3.70 10.69
N GLU A 190 -13.08 2.74 9.86
CA GLU A 190 -12.18 1.72 9.34
C GLU A 190 -11.14 2.32 8.38
N LEU A 191 -9.97 1.69 8.28
CA LEU A 191 -8.91 2.15 7.38
C LEU A 191 -9.37 2.06 5.92
N PHE A 192 -9.19 3.14 5.17
CA PHE A 192 -9.44 3.15 3.75
C PHE A 192 -8.37 2.33 3.01
N VAL A 193 -8.78 1.38 2.17
CA VAL A 193 -7.89 0.59 1.31
C VAL A 193 -8.38 0.65 -0.13
N ALA A 194 -7.47 0.87 -1.08
CA ALA A 194 -7.75 0.86 -2.52
C ALA A 194 -6.49 0.48 -3.32
N ASN A 195 -6.66 0.24 -4.62
CA ASN A 195 -5.57 -0.02 -5.59
C ASN A 195 -4.76 -1.31 -5.36
N ILE A 196 -5.08 -2.10 -4.34
CA ILE A 196 -4.40 -3.38 -4.07
C ILE A 196 -5.22 -4.54 -4.62
N ASN A 197 -4.68 -5.22 -5.64
CA ASN A 197 -5.31 -6.41 -6.18
C ASN A 197 -5.46 -7.51 -5.10
N GLY A 198 -6.65 -8.11 -5.02
CA GLY A 198 -6.97 -9.20 -4.09
C GLY A 198 -7.40 -8.75 -2.68
N ILE A 199 -7.49 -7.44 -2.40
CA ILE A 199 -8.04 -6.91 -1.15
C ILE A 199 -9.48 -6.43 -1.35
N ASN A 200 -9.70 -5.47 -2.26
CA ASN A 200 -11.00 -4.97 -2.66
C ASN A 200 -10.96 -4.40 -4.08
N ASP A 201 -12.11 -4.00 -4.60
CA ASP A 201 -12.22 -3.47 -5.96
C ASP A 201 -12.04 -1.95 -6.05
N CYS A 202 -11.80 -1.27 -4.93
CA CYS A 202 -11.73 0.19 -4.91
C CYS A 202 -10.53 0.74 -5.70
N LYS A 203 -10.77 1.87 -6.37
CA LYS A 203 -9.81 2.55 -7.24
C LYS A 203 -9.82 4.05 -6.99
N THR A 204 -8.63 4.63 -6.88
CA THR A 204 -8.46 6.08 -6.88
C THR A 204 -8.16 6.60 -8.28
N THR A 205 -8.38 7.90 -8.49
CA THR A 205 -8.10 8.54 -9.78
C THR A 205 -6.62 8.96 -9.84
N PRO A 206 -5.86 8.57 -10.87
CA PRO A 206 -4.47 9.04 -11.02
C PRO A 206 -4.37 10.58 -11.06
N SER A 207 -3.24 11.13 -10.62
CA SER A 207 -2.97 12.60 -10.63
C SER A 207 -3.93 13.45 -9.80
N THR A 208 -4.62 12.84 -8.84
CA THR A 208 -5.52 13.53 -7.91
C THR A 208 -5.15 13.21 -6.45
N ASP A 209 -5.69 13.99 -5.53
CA ASP A 209 -5.61 13.81 -4.10
C ASP A 209 -6.92 13.13 -3.64
N PRO A 210 -6.91 11.83 -3.27
CA PRO A 210 -8.15 11.14 -2.89
C PRO A 210 -8.79 11.74 -1.64
N GLU A 211 -10.10 11.95 -1.69
CA GLU A 211 -10.93 12.18 -0.50
C GLU A 211 -11.44 10.84 0.00
N TYR A 212 -11.29 10.60 1.30
CA TYR A 212 -11.70 9.34 1.90
C TYR A 212 -13.22 9.33 2.08
N PRO A 213 -13.92 8.23 1.73
CA PRO A 213 -15.35 8.12 1.96
C PRO A 213 -15.74 8.32 3.43
N ASN A 214 -14.88 7.84 4.35
CA ASN A 214 -15.03 8.00 5.78
C ASN A 214 -13.70 8.47 6.39
N PRO A 215 -13.44 9.79 6.40
CA PRO A 215 -12.15 10.33 6.86
C PRO A 215 -12.05 10.41 8.39
N GLY A 216 -13.16 10.22 9.11
CA GLY A 216 -13.26 10.41 10.55
C GLY A 216 -13.43 11.87 10.93
N SER A 217 -13.41 12.17 12.23
CA SER A 217 -13.58 13.53 12.76
C SER A 217 -12.31 14.38 12.70
N ASN A 218 -11.13 13.74 12.62
CA ASN A 218 -9.83 14.41 12.58
C ASN A 218 -9.28 14.41 11.15
N VAL A 219 -9.43 15.54 10.46
CA VAL A 219 -9.03 15.70 9.05
C VAL A 219 -8.14 16.93 8.87
N GLN A 220 -7.00 16.75 8.23
CA GLN A 220 -6.10 17.83 7.83
C GLN A 220 -6.10 17.98 6.30
N LYS A 221 -6.20 19.22 5.79
CA LYS A 221 -6.10 19.57 4.37
C LYS A 221 -4.99 20.60 4.14
N PRO A 222 -3.71 20.23 4.32
CA PRO A 222 -2.61 21.18 4.34
C PRO A 222 -2.35 21.83 2.98
N ASN A 223 -2.60 21.13 1.87
CA ASN A 223 -2.39 21.69 0.54
C ASN A 223 -3.66 22.37 0.01
N ALA A 224 -3.70 23.70 0.07
CA ALA A 224 -4.79 24.50 -0.48
C ALA A 224 -4.97 24.38 -2.01
N LYS A 225 -4.00 23.78 -2.71
CA LYS A 225 -4.03 23.52 -4.17
C LYS A 225 -4.23 22.04 -4.49
N ALA A 226 -4.67 21.24 -3.52
CA ALA A 226 -5.00 19.84 -3.75
C ALA A 226 -6.05 19.68 -4.85
N SER A 227 -5.89 18.65 -5.67
CA SER A 227 -6.79 18.29 -6.75
C SER A 227 -7.65 17.12 -6.29
N TYR A 228 -8.70 17.40 -5.53
CA TYR A 228 -9.50 16.37 -4.89
C TYR A 228 -10.24 15.47 -5.88
N SER A 229 -10.34 14.18 -5.54
CA SER A 229 -11.22 13.25 -6.25
C SER A 229 -11.88 12.24 -5.33
N GLN A 230 -13.08 11.85 -5.73
CA GLN A 230 -13.84 10.81 -5.07
C GLN A 230 -13.34 9.42 -5.48
N VAL A 231 -13.39 8.48 -4.54
CA VAL A 231 -12.99 7.09 -4.76
C VAL A 231 -14.08 6.34 -5.51
N LYS A 232 -13.69 5.43 -6.41
CA LYS A 232 -14.60 4.49 -7.05
C LYS A 232 -14.62 3.15 -6.31
N GLY A 233 -15.81 2.64 -6.03
CA GLY A 233 -16.02 1.35 -5.38
C GLY A 233 -16.85 1.49 -4.11
N THR A 234 -17.18 0.35 -3.51
CA THR A 234 -17.92 0.27 -2.24
C THR A 234 -17.13 -0.59 -1.26
N ASN A 235 -17.31 -0.34 0.04
CA ASN A 235 -16.60 -1.07 1.10
C ASN A 235 -15.06 -1.06 0.89
N CYS A 236 -14.51 0.15 0.70
CA CYS A 236 -13.08 0.38 0.47
C CYS A 236 -12.25 0.25 1.76
N VAL A 237 -12.33 -0.92 2.38
CA VAL A 237 -11.76 -1.24 3.69
C VAL A 237 -10.97 -2.56 3.62
N PRO A 238 -10.28 -3.00 4.70
CA PRO A 238 -9.58 -4.26 4.73
C PRO A 238 -10.50 -5.46 4.45
N LYS A 239 -9.89 -6.59 4.06
CA LYS A 239 -10.66 -7.77 3.65
C LYS A 239 -11.49 -8.32 4.80
N GLY A 240 -12.81 -8.38 4.62
CA GLY A 240 -13.73 -8.88 5.64
C GLY A 240 -14.10 -7.85 6.72
N ALA A 241 -13.55 -6.63 6.64
CA ALA A 241 -14.05 -5.51 7.42
C ALA A 241 -15.29 -4.91 6.74
N THR A 242 -16.08 -4.18 7.54
CA THR A 242 -17.21 -3.38 7.05
C THR A 242 -17.05 -1.97 7.60
N ASP A 243 -17.23 -0.99 6.73
CA ASP A 243 -17.28 0.39 7.19
C ASP A 243 -18.67 0.69 7.75
N GLY A 244 -18.74 1.13 9.00
CA GLY A 244 -20.02 1.46 9.64
C GLY A 244 -20.71 2.69 9.04
N GLY A 245 -19.98 3.46 8.22
CA GLY A 245 -20.43 4.74 7.65
C GLY A 245 -20.75 4.73 6.15
N SER A 246 -20.75 3.58 5.46
CA SER A 246 -20.95 3.59 3.99
C SER A 246 -22.43 3.79 3.60
N SER A 247 -22.89 5.05 3.58
CA SER A 247 -23.98 5.48 2.71
C SER A 247 -23.40 6.16 1.47
N GLY A 248 -22.81 5.37 0.57
CA GLY A 248 -22.54 5.78 -0.81
C GLY A 248 -23.70 5.34 -1.70
N GLY A 249 -24.53 6.29 -2.13
CA GLY A 249 -25.59 6.04 -3.11
C GLY A 249 -26.14 7.32 -3.71
N ASP A 250 -25.70 7.64 -4.93
CA ASP A 250 -26.41 8.51 -5.85
C ASP A 250 -27.88 8.10 -5.99
N ALA A 251 -28.81 8.99 -5.63
CA ALA A 251 -30.19 9.01 -6.14
C ALA A 251 -30.86 10.37 -5.90
N GLY A 252 -31.06 11.14 -6.98
CA GLY A 252 -32.27 11.93 -7.20
C GLY A 252 -32.38 13.30 -6.51
N SER A 253 -32.27 14.36 -7.32
CA SER A 253 -32.84 15.67 -7.02
C SER A 253 -34.31 15.55 -6.58
N GLY A 254 -34.58 15.90 -5.34
CA GLY A 254 -35.91 16.10 -4.80
C GLY A 254 -35.92 17.37 -3.96
N SER A 255 -36.33 18.49 -4.56
CA SER A 255 -36.59 19.74 -3.85
C SER A 255 -37.70 19.51 -2.83
N GLY A 256 -37.41 19.76 -1.56
CA GLY A 256 -38.37 19.76 -0.47
C GLY A 256 -38.07 20.90 0.49
N ASP A 257 -38.76 22.02 0.29
CA ASP A 257 -38.77 23.16 1.19
C ASP A 257 -39.30 22.75 2.58
N GLY A 258 -38.55 23.12 3.62
CA GLY A 258 -38.93 22.89 5.02
C GLY A 258 -38.34 23.96 5.93
N SER A 259 -39.03 25.09 6.02
CA SER A 259 -38.75 26.15 7.01
C SER A 259 -38.91 25.63 8.43
N GLY A 260 -37.90 25.86 9.27
CA GLY A 260 -37.94 25.58 10.71
C GLY A 260 -37.05 26.56 11.46
N SER A 261 -37.64 27.67 11.87
CA SER A 261 -37.04 28.70 12.72
C SER A 261 -36.70 28.12 14.11
N GLY A 262 -35.47 28.34 14.55
CA GLY A 262 -35.00 28.02 15.90
C GLY A 262 -34.02 29.08 16.38
N ASP A 263 -34.56 30.04 17.11
CA ASP A 263 -33.89 31.15 17.79
C ASP A 263 -33.00 30.64 18.94
N SER A 264 -31.78 31.17 19.10
CA SER A 264 -31.33 31.78 20.38
C SER A 264 -29.81 31.97 20.47
N THR A 265 -29.47 33.25 20.61
CA THR A 265 -28.49 33.83 21.55
C THR A 265 -27.00 33.54 21.37
N ALA A 266 -26.32 34.53 20.77
CA ALA A 266 -24.91 34.79 20.91
C ALA A 266 -24.57 35.36 22.31
N ALA A 267 -23.40 34.98 22.84
CA ALA A 267 -22.67 35.73 23.85
C ALA A 267 -21.16 35.69 23.54
N PRO A 268 -20.39 36.75 23.88
CA PRO A 268 -19.15 37.11 23.19
C PRO A 268 -17.90 36.51 23.84
N SER A 269 -16.81 36.40 23.07
CA SER A 269 -15.47 36.16 23.61
C SER A 269 -14.47 37.20 23.07
N PRO A 270 -13.44 37.57 23.86
CA PRO A 270 -12.87 38.92 23.87
C PRO A 270 -11.76 39.15 22.85
N THR A 271 -11.64 40.42 22.46
CA THR A 271 -10.52 41.00 21.72
C THR A 271 -9.28 41.08 22.59
N THR A 272 -8.16 40.50 22.16
CA THR A 272 -6.83 40.83 22.70
C THR A 272 -5.91 41.30 21.58
N THR A 273 -5.50 42.55 21.73
CA THR A 273 -4.55 43.32 20.93
C THR A 273 -3.15 42.72 20.96
N ALA A 274 -2.46 42.80 19.82
CA ALA A 274 -1.08 42.41 19.58
C ALA A 274 -0.05 43.18 20.45
N ALA A 275 1.07 42.53 20.76
CA ALA A 275 2.29 43.18 21.23
C ALA A 275 3.55 42.56 20.59
N ALA A 276 4.54 43.43 20.41
CA ALA A 276 5.64 43.38 19.45
C ALA A 276 6.72 42.31 19.66
N ALA A 277 7.36 41.95 18.54
CA ALA A 277 8.61 41.20 18.47
C ALA A 277 9.83 42.06 18.82
N PRO A 278 10.89 41.50 19.42
CA PRO A 278 12.20 42.12 19.44
C PRO A 278 13.04 41.71 18.22
N THR A 279 13.61 42.72 17.59
CA THR A 279 14.62 42.66 16.52
C THR A 279 15.99 42.34 17.13
N THR A 280 16.73 41.40 16.55
CA THR A 280 18.19 41.32 16.72
C THR A 280 18.88 41.13 15.37
N THR A 281 19.79 42.05 15.09
CA THR A 281 20.63 42.18 13.90
C THR A 281 22.00 41.56 14.14
N GLN A 282 22.45 40.63 13.28
CA GLN A 282 23.87 40.31 13.02
C GLN A 282 23.93 39.17 11.98
N ALA A 283 24.89 38.99 11.07
CA ALA A 283 25.75 39.82 10.23
C ALA A 283 26.23 38.86 9.11
N ALA A 284 26.43 39.35 7.88
CA ALA A 284 27.18 38.67 6.81
C ALA A 284 28.65 38.51 7.25
N ASP A 285 29.51 37.56 6.86
CA ASP A 285 29.87 36.82 5.63
C ASP A 285 31.10 35.92 6.08
N PRO A 286 31.89 35.17 5.27
CA PRO A 286 31.77 34.80 3.86
C PRO A 286 32.05 33.31 3.51
N SER A 287 31.72 33.03 2.23
CA SER A 287 32.08 31.87 1.40
C SER A 287 33.40 31.16 1.70
N THR A 288 33.34 29.82 1.77
CA THR A 288 34.46 28.92 1.46
C THR A 288 34.01 27.86 0.46
N LEU A 289 34.51 27.95 -0.78
CA LEU A 289 34.40 26.92 -1.81
C LEU A 289 35.33 25.76 -1.44
N VAL A 290 34.78 24.57 -1.21
CA VAL A 290 35.55 23.34 -1.06
C VAL A 290 35.43 22.51 -2.33
N THR A 291 36.56 22.40 -3.01
CA THR A 291 36.79 21.60 -4.22
C THR A 291 36.79 20.12 -3.87
N VAL A 292 35.93 19.32 -4.49
CA VAL A 292 35.92 17.84 -4.35
C VAL A 292 36.74 17.22 -5.50
N PRO A 293 37.72 16.35 -5.23
CA PRO A 293 38.45 15.64 -6.28
C PRO A 293 37.59 14.50 -6.86
N ILE A 294 37.49 14.47 -8.19
CA ILE A 294 36.84 13.41 -8.97
C ILE A 294 37.84 12.25 -9.09
N LEU A 295 37.54 11.12 -8.44
CA LEU A 295 38.28 9.87 -8.62
C LEU A 295 37.58 9.03 -9.69
N THR A 296 38.29 8.84 -10.81
CA THR A 296 37.92 7.99 -11.94
C THR A 296 38.05 6.51 -11.57
N THR A 297 36.94 5.77 -11.55
CA THR A 297 36.94 4.30 -11.45
C THR A 297 37.16 3.67 -12.83
N SER A 298 38.21 2.86 -12.92
CA SER A 298 38.59 2.04 -14.07
C SER A 298 37.63 0.86 -14.24
N ALA A 299 37.09 0.69 -15.44
CA ALA A 299 36.30 -0.47 -15.83
C ALA A 299 37.18 -1.71 -15.97
N ALA A 300 36.74 -2.84 -15.40
CA ALA A 300 37.32 -4.16 -15.61
C ALA A 300 36.27 -5.04 -16.31
N ALA A 301 36.74 -5.83 -17.29
CA ALA A 301 35.95 -6.56 -18.27
C ALA A 301 35.33 -7.86 -17.74
N ASP A 302 34.11 -8.15 -18.19
CA ASP A 302 33.42 -9.45 -18.05
C ASP A 302 33.93 -10.47 -19.07
N PRO A 303 34.03 -11.78 -18.71
CA PRO A 303 34.25 -12.84 -19.67
C PRO A 303 32.93 -13.35 -20.29
N THR A 304 32.90 -13.33 -21.62
CA THR A 304 31.92 -13.96 -22.51
C THR A 304 31.83 -15.48 -22.34
N THR A 305 30.62 -16.00 -22.18
CA THR A 305 30.27 -17.39 -22.51
C THR A 305 29.12 -17.42 -23.53
N THR A 306 29.42 -18.05 -24.67
CA THR A 306 28.52 -18.30 -25.79
C THR A 306 27.80 -19.63 -25.58
N GLU A 307 26.47 -19.65 -25.64
CA GLU A 307 25.70 -20.89 -25.75
C GLU A 307 24.68 -20.80 -26.89
N ALA A 308 24.58 -21.91 -27.63
CA ALA A 308 24.04 -22.01 -28.99
C ALA A 308 22.54 -22.36 -29.03
N ALA A 309 21.88 -21.90 -30.09
CA ALA A 309 20.48 -22.19 -30.41
C ALA A 309 20.29 -23.56 -31.11
N PRO A 310 19.17 -24.25 -30.89
CA PRO A 310 18.63 -25.26 -31.81
C PRO A 310 17.28 -24.84 -32.44
N PRO A 311 16.79 -25.57 -33.47
CA PRO A 311 16.31 -24.95 -34.70
C PRO A 311 14.79 -24.83 -34.84
N ALA A 312 14.39 -24.06 -35.86
CA ALA A 312 13.03 -23.88 -36.32
C ALA A 312 12.46 -25.12 -37.05
N THR A 313 11.19 -25.42 -36.81
CA THR A 313 10.37 -26.29 -37.65
C THR A 313 9.02 -25.64 -37.94
N SER A 314 8.74 -25.47 -39.23
CA SER A 314 7.47 -25.06 -39.81
C SER A 314 6.45 -26.20 -39.82
N THR A 315 5.17 -25.95 -39.53
CA THR A 315 4.03 -26.21 -40.46
C THR A 315 2.64 -25.96 -39.84
N ALA A 316 1.77 -25.45 -40.73
CA ALA A 316 0.33 -25.65 -40.87
C ALA A 316 -0.68 -24.93 -39.95
N ALA A 317 -1.54 -24.18 -40.63
CA ALA A 317 -2.73 -23.51 -40.17
C ALA A 317 -3.83 -24.49 -39.72
N GLY A 318 -4.64 -24.04 -38.77
CA GLY A 318 -5.92 -24.63 -38.40
C GLY A 318 -6.79 -23.58 -37.72
N SER A 319 -7.72 -22.99 -38.47
CA SER A 319 -8.82 -22.19 -37.92
C SER A 319 -9.71 -23.06 -37.03
N GLY A 320 -10.13 -22.53 -35.89
CA GLY A 320 -11.12 -23.17 -35.04
C GLY A 320 -11.61 -22.25 -33.92
N SER A 321 -12.68 -21.52 -34.19
CA SER A 321 -13.55 -20.96 -33.14
C SER A 321 -14.21 -22.11 -32.38
N GLY A 322 -14.27 -22.02 -31.04
CA GLY A 322 -14.99 -23.01 -30.23
C GLY A 322 -15.15 -22.59 -28.78
N SER A 323 -16.31 -22.02 -28.45
CA SER A 323 -16.87 -22.01 -27.10
C SER A 323 -17.17 -23.45 -26.69
N GLY A 324 -16.79 -23.89 -25.49
CA GLY A 324 -17.22 -25.18 -24.97
C GLY A 324 -16.43 -25.68 -23.77
N SER A 325 -17.15 -25.88 -22.67
CA SER A 325 -16.70 -26.45 -21.41
C SER A 325 -16.03 -27.82 -21.53
N GLY A 326 -14.94 -27.99 -20.78
CA GLY A 326 -14.42 -29.27 -20.30
C GLY A 326 -13.47 -30.00 -21.25
N SER A 327 -12.17 -30.03 -20.93
CA SER A 327 -11.26 -31.11 -21.34
C SER A 327 -9.99 -31.07 -20.48
N GLY A 328 -9.92 -31.92 -19.45
CA GLY A 328 -8.68 -32.23 -18.73
C GLY A 328 -7.78 -33.16 -19.54
N SER A 329 -7.43 -32.77 -20.77
CA SER A 329 -6.59 -33.55 -21.68
C SER A 329 -5.49 -32.65 -22.24
N ALA A 330 -4.37 -33.25 -22.66
CA ALA A 330 -3.22 -32.52 -23.18
C ALA A 330 -3.65 -31.61 -24.35
N MET A 331 -3.51 -30.30 -24.16
CA MET A 331 -3.73 -29.29 -25.18
C MET A 331 -2.43 -29.01 -25.92
N SER A 332 -2.52 -28.79 -27.23
CA SER A 332 -1.41 -28.38 -28.09
C SER A 332 -1.78 -27.12 -28.88
N GLY A 333 -0.77 -26.35 -29.28
CA GLY A 333 -0.94 -25.13 -30.05
C GLY A 333 -0.97 -23.85 -29.21
N THR A 334 -1.51 -22.79 -29.80
CA THR A 334 -1.48 -21.45 -29.21
C THR A 334 -2.47 -21.29 -28.07
N CYS A 335 -2.12 -20.46 -27.10
CA CYS A 335 -2.98 -20.05 -25.99
C CYS A 335 -2.95 -18.51 -25.88
N THR A 336 -4.09 -17.91 -25.55
CA THR A 336 -4.23 -16.45 -25.43
C THR A 336 -4.01 -15.93 -24.03
N ASP A 337 -4.22 -16.79 -23.03
CA ASP A 337 -4.30 -16.40 -21.63
C ASP A 337 -3.01 -16.82 -20.91
N GLU A 338 -1.98 -15.97 -21.02
CA GLU A 338 -0.66 -16.18 -20.42
C GLU A 338 -0.75 -16.55 -18.94
N GLY A 339 0.01 -17.56 -18.54
CA GLY A 339 0.05 -18.05 -17.16
C GLY A 339 -1.10 -18.98 -16.77
N SER A 340 -2.09 -19.21 -17.65
CA SER A 340 -3.17 -20.17 -17.39
C SER A 340 -2.66 -21.61 -17.34
N PHE A 341 -3.28 -22.44 -16.52
CA PHE A 341 -2.94 -23.85 -16.38
C PHE A 341 -4.07 -24.74 -16.88
N ASN A 342 -3.73 -25.79 -17.64
CA ASN A 342 -4.64 -26.88 -17.97
C ASN A 342 -4.25 -28.14 -17.21
N CYS A 343 -5.19 -28.78 -16.53
CA CYS A 343 -4.94 -29.93 -15.66
C CYS A 343 -5.79 -31.16 -16.06
N ASP A 344 -5.22 -32.37 -15.98
CA ASP A 344 -5.93 -33.65 -16.18
C ASP A 344 -6.31 -34.40 -14.89
N GLY A 345 -5.99 -33.81 -13.74
CA GLY A 345 -6.17 -34.40 -12.41
C GLY A 345 -4.84 -34.79 -11.75
N THR A 346 -3.85 -35.18 -12.55
CA THR A 346 -2.56 -35.72 -12.08
C THR A 346 -1.34 -35.09 -12.77
N SER A 347 -1.57 -34.40 -13.88
CA SER A 347 -0.58 -33.71 -14.69
C SER A 347 -1.15 -32.38 -15.18
N TYR A 348 -0.28 -31.47 -15.61
CA TYR A 348 -0.64 -30.12 -16.01
C TYR A 348 0.22 -29.56 -17.14
N GLN A 349 -0.29 -28.52 -17.79
CA GLN A 349 0.42 -27.68 -18.76
C GLN A 349 0.18 -26.22 -18.43
N GLN A 350 1.12 -25.34 -18.76
CA GLN A 350 0.97 -23.89 -18.61
C GLN A 350 0.94 -23.23 -19.99
N CYS A 351 0.15 -22.16 -20.13
CA CYS A 351 0.26 -21.24 -21.23
C CYS A 351 1.46 -20.32 -21.00
N ALA A 352 2.47 -20.43 -21.85
CA ALA A 352 3.67 -19.62 -21.76
C ALA A 352 4.12 -19.18 -23.16
N SER A 353 4.29 -17.86 -23.35
CA SER A 353 4.72 -17.27 -24.64
C SER A 353 3.79 -17.59 -25.81
N GLY A 354 2.49 -17.61 -25.53
CA GLY A 354 1.42 -17.79 -26.50
C GLY A 354 1.21 -19.24 -26.93
N ALA A 355 1.85 -20.21 -26.27
CA ALA A 355 1.70 -21.64 -26.56
C ALA A 355 1.60 -22.49 -25.29
N TRP A 356 0.89 -23.61 -25.38
CA TRP A 356 0.83 -24.60 -24.31
C TRP A 356 2.16 -25.35 -24.19
N THR A 357 2.70 -25.42 -22.97
CA THR A 357 3.85 -26.29 -22.66
C THR A 357 3.46 -27.77 -22.75
N ALA A 358 4.45 -28.66 -22.83
CA ALA A 358 4.21 -30.09 -22.70
C ALA A 358 3.65 -30.48 -21.32
N MET A 359 2.89 -31.57 -21.25
CA MET A 359 2.33 -32.14 -20.02
C MET A 359 3.43 -32.49 -19.03
N GLN A 360 3.30 -31.97 -17.82
CA GLN A 360 4.18 -32.24 -16.69
C GLN A 360 3.39 -32.92 -15.57
N ALA A 361 3.98 -33.93 -14.94
CA ALA A 361 3.37 -34.58 -13.79
C ALA A 361 3.29 -33.61 -12.60
N LEU A 362 2.22 -33.69 -11.83
CA LEU A 362 2.12 -32.96 -10.57
C LEU A 362 3.03 -33.59 -9.49
N PRO A 363 3.51 -32.79 -8.52
CA PRO A 363 4.21 -33.32 -7.36
C PRO A 363 3.38 -34.38 -6.61
N GLY A 364 4.05 -35.41 -6.07
CA GLY A 364 3.39 -36.51 -5.38
C GLY A 364 2.46 -36.05 -4.25
N GLY A 365 1.24 -36.58 -4.21
CA GLY A 365 0.21 -36.22 -3.21
C GLY A 365 -0.60 -34.97 -3.56
N THR A 366 -0.41 -34.39 -4.75
CA THR A 366 -1.23 -33.28 -5.25
C THR A 366 -2.09 -33.72 -6.43
N SER A 367 -3.28 -33.14 -6.52
CA SER A 367 -4.20 -33.27 -7.64
C SER A 367 -4.75 -31.89 -7.95
N CYS A 368 -5.13 -31.66 -9.19
CA CYS A 368 -5.80 -30.43 -9.58
C CYS A 368 -7.16 -30.71 -10.22
N THR A 369 -8.03 -29.71 -10.23
CA THR A 369 -9.34 -29.84 -10.89
C THR A 369 -9.13 -29.90 -12.39
N GLN A 370 -9.74 -30.89 -13.04
CA GLN A 370 -9.62 -31.06 -14.49
C GLN A 370 -10.11 -29.82 -15.25
N GLY A 371 -9.30 -29.35 -16.21
CA GLY A 371 -9.61 -28.22 -17.09
C GLY A 371 -8.65 -27.03 -16.92
N ILE A 372 -9.03 -25.92 -17.57
CA ILE A 372 -8.24 -24.68 -17.60
C ILE A 372 -8.58 -23.80 -16.40
N SER A 373 -7.58 -23.29 -15.71
CA SER A 373 -7.72 -22.41 -14.56
C SER A 373 -6.54 -21.46 -14.44
N ALA A 374 -6.76 -20.29 -13.83
CA ALA A 374 -5.68 -19.35 -13.52
C ALA A 374 -4.78 -19.83 -12.37
N ASN A 375 -5.20 -20.87 -11.62
CA ASN A 375 -4.52 -21.36 -10.43
C ASN A 375 -4.43 -22.88 -10.46
N LEU A 376 -3.22 -23.42 -10.35
CA LEU A 376 -2.96 -24.85 -10.54
C LEU A 376 -3.50 -25.76 -9.41
N TRP A 377 -3.85 -25.24 -8.22
CA TRP A 377 -4.01 -26.09 -7.04
C TRP A 377 -5.31 -25.88 -6.27
N ALA A 378 -5.90 -27.01 -5.83
CA ALA A 378 -6.76 -27.10 -4.66
C ALA A 378 -6.15 -28.19 -3.76
N ARG A 379 -5.70 -27.84 -2.56
CA ARG A 379 -5.29 -28.85 -1.57
C ARG A 379 -6.54 -29.54 -1.05
N ASP A 380 -6.70 -30.82 -1.33
CA ASP A 380 -7.74 -31.66 -0.71
C ASP A 380 -7.42 -31.83 0.78
N THR A 381 -7.99 -30.97 1.62
CA THR A 381 -7.81 -30.98 3.08
C THR A 381 -8.57 -32.12 3.76
N THR A 382 -9.33 -32.94 3.03
CA THR A 382 -10.19 -33.97 3.64
C THR A 382 -9.42 -35.17 4.21
N LYS A 383 -8.14 -35.36 3.88
CA LYS A 383 -7.36 -36.54 4.34
C LYS A 383 -6.58 -36.35 5.64
N ILE A 384 -6.45 -35.13 6.18
CA ILE A 384 -5.63 -34.87 7.38
C ILE A 384 -6.38 -35.22 8.69
N SER A 385 -7.71 -35.32 8.67
CA SER A 385 -8.55 -35.47 9.89
C SER A 385 -8.53 -36.86 10.55
N ARG A 386 -8.11 -37.95 9.89
CA ARG A 386 -8.39 -39.32 10.42
C ARG A 386 -7.31 -39.97 11.29
N ARG A 387 -6.17 -39.34 11.57
CA ARG A 387 -5.07 -39.99 12.34
C ARG A 387 -4.88 -39.52 13.79
N SER A 388 -5.57 -38.47 14.25
CA SER A 388 -5.31 -37.91 15.60
C SER A 388 -6.12 -38.52 16.76
N ASN A 389 -7.11 -39.38 16.51
CA ASN A 389 -8.05 -39.82 17.56
C ASN A 389 -7.97 -41.30 17.99
N ARG A 390 -6.85 -41.97 17.78
CA ARG A 390 -6.60 -43.31 18.38
C ARG A 390 -5.27 -43.33 19.12
N ARG A 391 -5.23 -42.71 20.31
CA ARG A 391 -4.32 -43.03 21.42
C ARG A 391 -4.76 -42.25 22.66
N ARG A 392 -5.83 -42.71 23.28
CA ARG A 392 -6.18 -42.55 24.70
C ARG A 392 -7.34 -43.49 24.98
N ILE A 393 -7.01 -44.68 25.44
CA ILE A 393 -7.61 -45.53 26.48
C ILE A 393 -6.71 -46.76 26.55
#